data_AF-A0A7J8K5B3-F1
#
_entry.id   AF-A0A7J8K5B3-F1
#
_cell.length_a   1.000
_cell.length_b   1.000
_cell.length_c   1.000
_cell.angle_alpha   90.00
_cell.angle_beta   90.00
_cell.angle_gamma   90.00
#
_symmetry.space_group_name_H-M   'P 1'
#
loop_
_entity.id
_entity.type
_entity.pdbx_description
1 polymer ?
#
loop_
_entity_poly.entity_id
_entity_poly.type
_entity_poly.pdbx_seq_one_letter_code
_entity_poly.pdbx_strand_id
1 'polypeptide(L)'
;MLKFKKVSLLGWSDGGITALIAAAKHPSYIHKMVIWGANAYVTEEDEMIYQGIRDVSKWSEKIRKPLETLYGYDYFAKTCEKWVDGIKQFKHLPDGRLCELFKGSFADYRGCLSSRISQGLMHSPTIPTY
;
A
#
# COMPACT_ATOMS: atom_id res chain seq x y z
N MET A 1 -15.22 20.85 6.53
CA MET A 1 -14.27 20.84 5.37
C MET A 1 -12.98 21.54 5.78
N LEU A 2 -11.82 21.02 5.40
CA LEU A 2 -10.49 21.46 5.91
C LEU A 2 -9.83 22.63 5.13
N LYS A 3 -10.42 23.08 4.00
CA LYS A 3 -10.06 24.32 3.24
C LYS A 3 -8.61 24.43 2.72
N PHE A 4 -7.90 23.32 2.49
CA PHE A 4 -6.56 23.36 1.87
C PHE A 4 -6.64 23.67 0.36
N LYS A 5 -5.71 24.49 -0.14
CA LYS A 5 -5.63 24.87 -1.57
C LYS A 5 -4.64 24.02 -2.38
N LYS A 6 -3.64 23.46 -1.71
CA LYS A 6 -2.61 22.56 -2.24
C LYS A 6 -2.01 21.78 -1.08
N VAL A 7 -1.64 20.52 -1.27
CA VAL A 7 -1.11 19.64 -0.19
C VAL A 7 0.11 18.87 -0.64
N SER A 8 0.93 18.42 0.31
CA SER A 8 1.95 17.39 0.08
C SER A 8 1.48 16.07 0.69
N LEU A 9 1.80 14.95 0.05
CA LEU A 9 1.38 13.61 0.48
C LEU A 9 2.56 12.81 1.02
N LEU A 10 2.38 12.19 2.18
CA LEU A 10 3.27 11.16 2.72
C LEU A 10 2.48 9.86 2.73
N GLY A 11 2.82 8.92 1.84
CA GLY A 11 2.05 7.70 1.63
C GLY A 11 2.85 6.44 1.95
N TRP A 12 2.37 5.64 2.90
CA TRP A 12 2.96 4.36 3.24
C TRP A 12 2.08 3.20 2.77
N SER A 13 2.67 2.16 2.17
CA SER A 13 1.94 0.96 1.72
C SER A 13 0.78 1.36 0.77
N ASP A 14 -0.45 0.94 1.05
CA ASP A 14 -1.64 1.33 0.27
C ASP A 14 -1.89 2.85 0.24
N GLY A 15 -1.43 3.57 1.27
CA GLY A 15 -1.42 5.04 1.28
C GLY A 15 -0.48 5.63 0.23
N GLY A 16 0.61 4.92 -0.12
CA GLY A 16 1.52 5.29 -1.20
C GLY A 16 0.90 5.06 -2.58
N ILE A 17 0.20 3.93 -2.77
CA ILE A 17 -0.59 3.66 -3.98
C ILE A 17 -1.65 4.77 -4.16
N THR A 18 -2.37 5.08 -3.08
CA THR A 18 -3.37 6.15 -3.07
C THR A 18 -2.77 7.51 -3.41
N ALA A 19 -1.58 7.82 -2.87
CA ALA A 19 -0.90 9.08 -3.14
C ALA A 19 -0.48 9.19 -4.62
N LEU A 20 0.04 8.10 -5.21
CA LEU A 20 0.35 8.04 -6.65
C LEU A 20 -0.89 8.34 -7.49
N ILE A 21 -2.02 7.70 -7.18
CA ILE A 21 -3.29 7.91 -7.87
C ILE A 21 -3.75 9.36 -7.70
N ALA A 22 -3.70 9.91 -6.49
CA ALA A 22 -4.11 11.28 -6.22
C ALA A 22 -3.27 12.32 -6.97
N ALA A 23 -1.94 12.12 -7.03
CA ALA A 23 -1.03 12.98 -7.78
C ALA A 23 -1.28 12.92 -9.29
N ALA A 24 -1.52 11.72 -9.83
CA ALA A 24 -1.82 11.55 -11.26
C ALA A 24 -3.17 12.17 -11.66
N LYS A 25 -4.20 12.03 -10.81
CA LYS A 25 -5.55 12.53 -11.11
C LYS A 25 -5.75 14.01 -10.79
N HIS A 26 -4.99 14.56 -9.84
CA HIS A 26 -5.12 15.95 -9.37
C HIS A 26 -3.76 16.66 -9.30
N PRO A 27 -2.99 16.72 -10.40
CA PRO A 27 -1.61 17.21 -10.38
C PRO A 27 -1.50 18.69 -9.96
N SER A 28 -2.52 19.52 -10.23
CA SER A 28 -2.54 20.92 -9.80
C SER A 28 -2.71 21.10 -8.28
N TYR A 29 -3.24 20.09 -7.59
CA TYR A 29 -3.54 20.12 -6.15
C TYR A 29 -2.44 19.49 -5.29
N ILE A 30 -1.56 18.66 -5.88
CA ILE A 30 -0.45 18.02 -5.17
C ILE A 30 0.84 18.81 -5.40
N HIS A 31 1.49 19.23 -4.31
CA HIS A 31 2.75 19.98 -4.36
C HIS A 31 3.97 19.06 -4.45
N LYS A 32 4.08 18.13 -3.49
CA LYS A 32 5.16 17.15 -3.37
C LYS A 32 4.59 15.83 -2.84
N MET A 33 5.31 14.74 -3.08
CA MET A 33 4.91 13.42 -2.63
C MET A 33 6.14 12.62 -2.19
N VAL A 34 6.03 11.97 -1.03
CA VAL A 34 7.00 11.00 -0.54
C VAL A 34 6.24 9.71 -0.25
N ILE A 35 6.65 8.62 -0.89
CA ILE A 35 6.03 7.31 -0.70
C ILE A 35 7.06 6.24 -0.37
N TRP A 36 6.67 5.24 0.43
CA TRP A 36 7.51 4.10 0.74
C TRP A 36 6.69 2.82 0.98
N GLY A 37 7.27 1.67 0.64
CA GLY A 37 6.63 0.36 0.83
C GLY A 37 5.37 0.13 -0.03
N ALA A 38 5.21 0.86 -1.13
CA ALA A 38 4.09 0.72 -2.06
C ALA A 38 4.48 -0.13 -3.27
N ASN A 39 3.49 -0.81 -3.86
CA ASN A 39 3.64 -1.58 -5.10
C ASN A 39 2.69 -1.06 -6.18
N ALA A 40 3.17 -0.93 -7.42
CA ALA A 40 2.37 -0.45 -8.54
C ALA A 40 1.64 -1.56 -9.31
N TYR A 41 1.96 -2.82 -9.02
CA TYR A 41 1.32 -4.01 -9.57
C TYR A 41 1.38 -5.18 -8.56
N VAL A 42 0.62 -6.24 -8.82
CA VAL A 42 0.57 -7.46 -8.00
C VAL A 42 1.15 -8.62 -8.78
N THR A 43 2.23 -9.21 -8.27
CA THR A 43 2.84 -10.44 -8.81
C THR A 43 2.36 -11.69 -8.07
N GLU A 44 2.79 -12.87 -8.53
CA GLU A 44 2.54 -14.12 -7.80
C GLU A 44 3.24 -14.16 -6.44
N GLU A 45 4.45 -13.59 -6.38
CA GLU A 45 5.21 -13.45 -5.12
C GLU A 45 4.45 -12.58 -4.12
N ASP A 46 3.89 -11.45 -4.58
CA ASP A 46 3.08 -10.57 -3.75
C ASP A 46 1.80 -11.28 -3.27
N GLU A 47 1.13 -12.04 -4.15
CA GLU A 47 -0.05 -12.84 -3.77
C GLU A 47 0.28 -13.83 -2.65
N MET A 48 1.43 -14.53 -2.73
CA MET A 48 1.87 -15.43 -1.67
C MET A 48 2.09 -14.70 -0.34
N ILE A 49 2.70 -13.51 -0.39
CA ILE A 49 2.89 -12.66 0.80
C ILE A 49 1.52 -12.27 1.38
N TYR A 50 0.57 -11.82 0.55
CA TYR A 50 -0.76 -11.41 0.99
C TYR A 50 -1.56 -12.57 1.59
N GLN A 51 -1.47 -13.77 1.02
CA GLN A 51 -2.08 -14.96 1.62
C GLN A 51 -1.43 -15.33 2.97
N GLY A 52 -0.11 -15.16 3.10
CA GLY A 52 0.61 -15.37 4.36
C GLY A 52 0.13 -14.47 5.50
N ILE A 53 -0.39 -13.28 5.19
CA ILE A 53 -0.90 -12.33 6.20
C ILE A 53 -2.42 -12.38 6.37
N ARG A 54 -3.15 -13.21 5.62
CA ARG A 54 -4.62 -13.34 5.71
C ARG A 54 -5.11 -13.71 7.11
N ASP A 55 -4.44 -14.68 7.73
CA ASP A 55 -4.82 -15.21 9.03
C ASP A 55 -4.19 -14.38 10.15
N VAL A 56 -4.93 -13.41 10.66
CA VAL A 56 -4.45 -12.49 11.69
C VAL A 56 -4.09 -13.19 13.00
N SER A 57 -4.61 -14.40 13.27
CA SER A 57 -4.27 -15.15 14.48
C SER A 57 -2.79 -15.55 14.53
N LYS A 58 -2.15 -15.68 13.35
CA LYS A 58 -0.74 -16.04 13.19
C LYS A 58 0.21 -14.84 13.26
N TRP A 59 -0.33 -13.62 13.32
CA TRP A 59 0.49 -12.42 13.38
C TRP A 59 1.17 -12.32 14.75
N SER A 60 2.37 -11.73 14.77
CA SER A 60 3.03 -11.39 16.02
C SER A 60 2.12 -10.49 16.87
N GLU A 61 2.11 -10.73 18.19
CA GLU A 61 1.27 -9.96 19.12
C GLU A 61 1.56 -8.45 18.99
N LYS A 62 2.84 -8.08 18.80
CA LYS A 62 3.28 -6.69 18.63
C LYS A 62 2.53 -5.95 17.51
N ILE A 63 2.21 -6.62 16.41
CA ILE A 63 1.49 -6.02 15.27
C ILE A 63 -0.03 -6.17 15.43
N ARG A 64 -0.50 -7.34 15.87
CA ARG A 64 -1.94 -7.62 16.01
C ARG A 64 -2.60 -6.79 17.10
N LYS A 65 -2.01 -6.73 18.30
CA LYS A 65 -2.61 -6.13 19.49
C LYS A 65 -3.12 -4.70 19.30
N PRO A 66 -2.37 -3.75 18.71
CA PRO A 66 -2.88 -2.39 18.50
C PRO A 66 -4.08 -2.35 17.54
N LEU A 67 -4.09 -3.17 16.49
CA LEU A 67 -5.21 -3.23 15.54
C LEU A 67 -6.44 -3.91 16.15
N GLU A 68 -6.24 -4.98 16.90
CA GLU A 68 -7.29 -5.67 17.64
C GLU A 68 -7.92 -4.77 18.72
N THR A 69 -7.10 -3.99 19.43
CA THR A 69 -7.59 -3.02 20.43
C THR A 69 -8.46 -1.95 19.79
N LEU A 70 -8.08 -1.49 18.59
CA LEU A 70 -8.78 -0.43 17.88
C LEU A 70 -10.11 -0.90 17.26
N TYR A 71 -10.11 -2.09 16.67
CA TYR A 71 -11.21 -2.55 15.82
C TYR A 71 -12.05 -3.69 16.43
N GLY A 72 -11.54 -4.36 17.46
CA GLY A 72 -12.04 -5.65 17.91
C GLY A 72 -11.60 -6.79 16.97
N TYR A 73 -11.36 -7.97 17.55
CA TYR A 73 -10.80 -9.12 16.81
C TYR A 73 -11.62 -9.50 15.58
N ASP A 74 -12.95 -9.67 15.74
CA ASP A 74 -13.81 -10.15 14.66
C ASP A 74 -13.84 -9.21 13.45
N TYR A 75 -13.90 -7.89 13.69
CA TYR A 75 -13.91 -6.91 12.60
C TYR A 75 -12.54 -6.82 11.94
N PHE A 76 -11.46 -6.82 12.75
CA PHE A 76 -10.10 -6.79 12.24
C PHE A 76 -9.80 -8.01 11.34
N ALA A 77 -10.12 -9.23 11.80
CA ALA A 77 -9.92 -10.46 11.04
C ALA A 77 -10.69 -10.44 9.72
N LYS A 78 -11.99 -10.14 9.75
CA LYS A 78 -12.84 -10.06 8.54
C LYS A 78 -12.37 -8.98 7.57
N THR A 79 -11.89 -7.85 8.09
CA THR A 79 -11.38 -6.75 7.25
C THR A 79 -10.07 -7.15 6.58
N CYS A 80 -9.16 -7.81 7.30
CA CYS A 80 -7.91 -8.32 6.73
C CYS A 80 -8.16 -9.35 5.63
N GLU A 81 -9.06 -10.31 5.85
CA GLU A 81 -9.47 -11.28 4.83
C GLU A 81 -9.99 -10.61 3.56
N LYS A 82 -10.90 -9.63 3.72
CA LYS A 82 -11.45 -8.87 2.58
C LYS A 82 -10.41 -8.01 1.88
N TRP A 83 -9.44 -7.47 2.61
CA TRP A 83 -8.33 -6.74 2.02
C TRP A 83 -7.47 -7.66 1.15
N VAL A 84 -7.15 -8.88 1.62
CA VAL A 84 -6.42 -9.89 0.83
C VAL A 84 -7.21 -10.27 -0.43
N ASP A 85 -8.52 -10.48 -0.32
CA ASP A 85 -9.37 -10.75 -1.48
C ASP A 85 -9.40 -9.59 -2.47
N GLY A 86 -9.48 -8.36 -1.97
CA GLY A 86 -9.48 -7.16 -2.80
C GLY A 86 -8.17 -6.96 -3.55
N ILE A 87 -7.02 -7.04 -2.86
CA ILE A 87 -5.73 -6.78 -3.49
C ILE A 87 -5.34 -7.86 -4.51
N LYS A 88 -5.73 -9.11 -4.27
CA LYS A 88 -5.50 -10.23 -5.21
C LYS A 88 -6.18 -10.01 -6.57
N GLN A 89 -7.34 -9.34 -6.60
CA GLN A 89 -8.10 -9.13 -7.84
C GLN A 89 -7.29 -8.36 -8.89
N PHE A 90 -6.34 -7.51 -8.48
CA PHE A 90 -5.53 -6.71 -9.39
C PHE A 90 -4.52 -7.53 -10.20
N LYS A 91 -4.22 -8.78 -9.80
CA LYS A 91 -3.38 -9.71 -10.59
C LYS A 91 -4.00 -10.04 -11.95
N HIS A 92 -5.33 -10.07 -12.04
CA HIS A 92 -6.05 -10.49 -13.24
C HIS A 92 -6.35 -9.36 -14.23
N LEU A 93 -5.96 -8.12 -13.91
CA LEU A 93 -6.11 -7.01 -14.83
C LEU A 93 -5.06 -7.10 -15.95
N PRO A 94 -5.41 -6.82 -17.22
CA PRO A 94 -4.42 -6.72 -18.28
C PRO A 94 -3.38 -5.66 -17.86
N ASP A 95 -2.13 -6.09 -17.81
CA ASP A 95 -0.93 -5.39 -17.33
C ASP A 95 -0.71 -5.29 -15.80
N GLY A 96 -1.60 -5.82 -14.95
CA GLY A 96 -1.39 -5.89 -13.49
C GLY A 96 -1.23 -4.55 -12.76
N ARG A 97 -1.42 -3.42 -13.46
CA ARG A 97 -1.13 -2.06 -12.98
C ARG A 97 -2.23 -1.54 -12.05
N LEU A 98 -1.94 -1.50 -10.74
CA LEU A 98 -2.76 -0.85 -9.71
C LEU A 98 -2.99 0.65 -10.02
N CYS A 99 -2.02 1.28 -10.69
CA CYS A 99 -2.03 2.70 -10.98
C CYS A 99 -2.80 3.11 -12.26
N GLU A 100 -3.12 2.18 -13.17
CA GLU A 100 -3.76 2.51 -14.46
C GLU A 100 -5.29 2.37 -14.49
N LEU A 101 -5.91 1.95 -13.39
CA LEU A 101 -7.37 1.86 -13.29
C LEU A 101 -8.11 3.20 -13.51
N PHE A 102 -7.41 4.32 -13.70
CA PHE A 102 -8.02 5.60 -14.04
C PHE A 102 -7.22 6.34 -15.11
N LYS A 103 -7.71 6.29 -16.35
CA LYS A 103 -7.15 6.98 -17.53
C LYS A 103 -6.95 8.47 -17.26
N GLY A 104 -5.71 8.86 -17.04
CA GLY A 104 -5.19 10.23 -17.01
C GLY A 104 -3.69 10.15 -17.28
N SER A 105 -3.19 10.90 -18.26
CA SER A 105 -1.89 10.73 -18.91
C SER A 105 -0.73 10.44 -17.94
N PHE A 106 -0.24 9.20 -17.95
CA PHE A 106 0.85 8.69 -17.10
C PHE A 106 2.26 9.02 -17.62
N ALA A 107 2.36 9.89 -18.63
CA ALA A 107 3.60 10.08 -19.38
C ALA A 107 4.77 10.64 -18.53
N ASP A 108 4.50 11.40 -17.46
CA ASP A 108 5.53 12.06 -16.65
C ASP A 108 6.05 11.26 -15.45
N TYR A 109 5.41 10.15 -15.07
CA TYR A 109 5.79 9.37 -13.87
C TYR A 109 6.51 8.04 -14.19
N ARG A 110 7.04 7.89 -15.42
CA ARG A 110 7.75 6.67 -15.84
C ARG A 110 8.93 6.31 -14.93
N GLY A 111 9.55 7.28 -14.27
CA GLY A 111 10.66 7.04 -13.32
C GLY A 111 10.25 6.43 -11.97
N CYS A 112 8.97 6.48 -11.58
CA CYS A 112 8.49 5.96 -10.30
C CYS A 112 7.88 4.54 -10.42
N LEU A 113 7.54 4.13 -11.64
CA LEU A 113 6.91 2.83 -11.93
C LEU A 113 7.91 1.66 -12.06
N SER A 114 9.22 1.93 -12.16
CA SER A 114 10.24 0.88 -12.35
C SER A 114 10.84 0.36 -11.04
N SER A 115 10.65 1.05 -9.92
CA SER A 115 11.25 0.65 -8.65
C SER A 115 10.24 -0.07 -7.76
N ARG A 116 10.47 -1.38 -7.57
CA ARG A 116 10.05 -2.07 -6.35
C ARG A 116 10.75 -1.30 -5.22
N ILE A 117 10.04 -0.38 -4.55
CA ILE A 117 10.59 0.26 -3.35
C ILE A 117 10.69 -0.86 -2.32
N SER A 118 11.92 -1.33 -2.08
CA SER A 118 12.22 -2.52 -1.30
C SER A 118 11.38 -2.57 -0.02
N GLN A 119 10.59 -3.65 0.10
CA GLN A 119 9.81 -3.94 1.30
C GLN A 119 10.79 -4.26 2.44
N GLY A 120 11.23 -3.23 3.17
CA GLY A 120 12.04 -3.37 4.38
C GLY A 120 11.20 -3.77 5.61
N LEU A 121 10.19 -4.61 5.47
CA LEU A 121 9.28 -4.98 6.57
C LEU A 121 8.92 -6.47 6.55
N MET A 122 9.93 -7.32 6.74
CA MET A 122 9.80 -8.62 7.43
C MET A 122 11.11 -9.09 8.07
N HIS A 123 12.08 -8.20 8.32
CA HIS A 123 13.23 -8.50 9.17
C HIS A 123 13.30 -7.44 10.27
N SER A 124 13.25 -7.91 11.52
CA SER A 124 13.57 -7.09 12.69
C SER A 124 14.95 -6.48 12.47
N PRO A 125 15.14 -5.16 12.60
CA PRO A 125 16.49 -4.61 12.64
C PRO A 125 17.13 -5.14 13.92
N THR A 126 18.07 -6.07 13.80
CA THR A 126 19.08 -6.28 14.83
C THR A 126 19.84 -4.96 14.95
N ILE A 127 19.59 -4.23 16.02
CA ILE A 127 20.35 -3.03 16.39
C ILE A 127 21.81 -3.50 16.56
N PRO A 128 22.80 -2.91 15.86
CA PRO A 128 24.19 -3.13 16.19
C PRO A 128 24.44 -2.53 17.58
N THR A 129 24.73 -3.37 18.55
CA THR A 129 25.37 -2.91 19.79
C THR A 129 26.78 -2.47 19.41
N TYR A 130 27.05 -1.17 19.52
CA TYR A 130 28.42 -0.65 19.60
C TYR A 130 29.02 -0.97 20.97
#